data_AF-A0A1I1Y3H2-F1
#
_entry.id   AF-A0A1I1Y3H2-F1
#
_cell.length_a   1.000
_cell.length_b   1.000
_cell.length_c   1.000
_cell.angle_alpha   90.00
_cell.angle_beta   90.00
_cell.angle_gamma   90.00
#
_symmetry.space_group_name_H-M   'P 1'
#
loop_
_entity.id
_entity.type
_entity.pdbx_description
1 polymer ?
#
loop_
_entity_poly.entity_id
_entity_poly.type
_entity_poly.pdbx_seq_one_letter_code
_entity_poly.pdbx_strand_id
1 'polypeptide(L)'
;ALQKAVAIVALLICLGYCALMAYSSEQWVALLFTLGTGAEDLDRFGVQQWHIVMIVPIGFTLMFLRFAQVLVRVIQDKQIGFGGHGEVEDAIKLAEETEAKR
;
A
#
# COMPACT_ATOMS: atom_id res chain seq x y z
N ALA A 1 -6.00 18.45 14.32
CA ALA A 1 -5.57 19.04 13.02
C ALA A 1 -4.21 18.49 12.57
N LEU A 2 -3.15 18.59 13.38
CA LEU A 2 -1.80 18.11 13.02
C LEU A 2 -1.74 16.62 12.67
N GLN A 3 -2.38 15.74 13.44
CA GLN A 3 -2.43 14.29 13.16
C GLN A 3 -3.03 13.96 11.79
N LYS A 4 -4.13 14.62 11.40
CA LYS A 4 -4.75 14.44 10.08
C LYS A 4 -3.84 14.92 8.95
N ALA A 5 -3.15 16.05 9.13
CA ALA A 5 -2.19 16.55 8.14
C ALA A 5 -1.02 15.57 7.95
N VAL A 6 -0.46 15.04 9.04
CA VAL A 6 0.62 14.04 8.99
C VAL A 6 0.15 12.76 8.31
N ALA A 7 -1.07 12.28 8.62
CA ALA A 7 -1.65 11.10 7.98
C ALA A 7 -1.84 11.28 6.46
N ILE A 8 -2.31 12.46 6.04
CA ILE A 8 -2.47 12.79 4.61
C ILE A 8 -1.11 12.82 3.91
N VAL A 9 -0.09 13.45 4.51
CA VAL A 9 1.27 13.48 3.95
C VAL A 9 1.85 12.08 3.84
N ALA A 10 1.72 11.25 4.87
CA ALA A 10 2.18 9.85 4.84
C ALA A 10 1.49 9.06 3.72
N LEU A 11 0.16 9.19 3.57
CA LEU A 11 -0.61 8.55 2.50
C LEU A 11 -0.16 9.00 1.11
N LEU A 12 0.11 10.30 0.92
CA LEU A 12 0.60 10.83 -0.35
C LEU A 12 1.98 10.27 -0.71
N ILE A 13 2.88 10.15 0.26
CA ILE A 13 4.20 9.53 0.06
C ILE A 13 4.03 8.05 -0.31
N CYS A 14 3.17 7.31 0.40
CA CYS A 14 2.87 5.91 0.09
C CYS A 14 2.28 5.75 -1.30
N LEU A 15 1.34 6.61 -1.70
CA LEU A 15 0.75 6.60 -3.05
C LEU A 15 1.79 6.87 -4.13
N GLY A 16 2.65 7.87 -3.93
CA GLY A 16 3.74 8.17 -4.85
C GLY A 16 4.69 6.98 -5.02
N TYR A 17 5.08 6.36 -3.92
CA TYR A 17 5.94 5.17 -3.95
C TYR A 17 5.26 3.98 -4.65
N CYS A 18 3.98 3.72 -4.38
CA CYS A 18 3.23 2.66 -5.06
C CYS A 18 3.15 2.90 -6.58
N ALA A 19 2.92 4.15 -7.01
CA ALA A 19 2.89 4.51 -8.42
C ALA A 19 4.26 4.31 -9.09
N LEU A 20 5.34 4.71 -8.41
CA LEU A 20 6.71 4.52 -8.89
C LEU A 20 7.04 3.03 -9.03
N MET A 21 6.68 2.22 -8.03
CA MET A 21 6.90 0.77 -8.04
C MET A 21 6.08 0.08 -9.14
N ALA A 22 4.81 0.46 -9.30
CA ALA A 22 3.97 -0.05 -10.39
C ALA A 22 4.62 0.24 -11.76
N TYR A 23 4.99 1.49 -12.02
CA TYR A 23 5.63 1.90 -13.29
C TYR A 23 6.98 1.22 -13.56
N SER A 24 7.81 1.08 -12.53
CA SER A 24 9.10 0.40 -12.64
C SER A 24 8.92 -1.10 -12.92
N SER A 25 7.98 -1.73 -12.23
CA SER A 25 7.71 -3.17 -12.39
C SER A 25 7.10 -3.53 -13.74
N GLU A 26 6.26 -2.67 -14.33
CA GLU A 26 5.75 -2.84 -15.71
C GLU A 26 6.89 -2.89 -16.74
N GLN A 27 7.86 -1.96 -16.64
CA GLN A 27 9.04 -1.97 -17.52
C GLN A 27 9.87 -3.23 -17.34
N TRP A 28 9.99 -3.71 -16.10
CA TRP A 28 10.72 -4.94 -15.82
C TRP A 28 10.02 -6.18 -16.41
N VAL A 29 8.69 -6.26 -16.32
CA VAL A 29 7.90 -7.32 -16.96
C VAL A 29 8.03 -7.26 -18.49
N ALA A 30 7.95 -6.06 -19.09
CA ALA A 30 8.13 -5.87 -20.53
C ALA A 30 9.54 -6.28 -21.01
N LEU A 31 10.57 -6.02 -20.21
CA LEU A 31 11.93 -6.48 -20.50
C LEU A 31 12.01 -8.01 -20.50
N LEU A 32 11.44 -8.68 -19.49
CA LEU A 32 11.43 -10.14 -19.42
C LEU A 32 10.59 -10.78 -20.53
N PHE A 33 9.50 -10.12 -20.93
CA PHE A 33 8.68 -10.54 -22.06
C PHE A 33 9.45 -10.47 -23.37
N THR A 34 10.22 -9.41 -23.61
CA THR A 34 11.02 -9.25 -24.84
C THR A 34 12.24 -10.17 -24.88
N LEU A 35 12.87 -10.44 -23.74
CA LEU A 35 13.98 -11.39 -23.64
C LEU A 35 13.53 -12.85 -23.77
N GLY A 36 12.27 -13.15 -23.46
CA GLY A 36 11.70 -14.50 -23.57
C GLY A 36 12.40 -15.53 -22.67
N THR A 37 13.00 -15.09 -21.56
CA THR A 37 13.74 -15.98 -20.67
C THR A 37 12.79 -16.92 -19.94
N GLY A 38 13.06 -18.22 -20.05
CA GLY A 38 12.46 -19.25 -19.22
C GLY A 38 12.64 -18.96 -17.74
N ALA A 39 11.61 -19.25 -16.94
CA ALA A 39 11.80 -19.25 -15.50
C ALA A 39 12.80 -20.36 -15.14
N GLU A 40 13.84 -20.03 -14.38
CA GLU A 40 14.84 -21.01 -13.94
C GLU A 40 14.13 -22.18 -13.25
N ASP A 41 14.46 -23.41 -13.67
CA ASP A 41 13.83 -24.68 -13.29
C ASP A 41 12.44 -25.00 -13.91
N LEU A 42 11.66 -24.00 -14.32
CA LEU A 42 10.33 -24.16 -14.93
C LEU A 42 10.28 -23.99 -16.46
N ASP A 43 11.39 -23.62 -17.10
CA ASP A 43 11.49 -23.47 -18.55
C ASP A 43 11.06 -24.73 -19.32
N ARG A 44 11.41 -25.90 -18.77
CA ARG A 44 10.99 -27.23 -19.23
C ARG A 44 9.47 -27.45 -19.26
N PHE A 45 8.69 -26.65 -18.55
CA PHE A 45 7.22 -26.65 -18.54
C PHE A 45 6.61 -25.49 -19.35
N GLY A 46 7.43 -24.72 -20.07
CA GLY A 46 6.98 -23.59 -20.89
C GLY A 46 6.64 -22.33 -20.10
N VAL A 47 6.97 -22.26 -18.81
CA VAL A 47 6.71 -21.06 -17.98
C VAL A 47 7.89 -20.11 -18.11
N GLN A 48 7.60 -18.96 -18.72
CA GLN A 48 8.56 -17.85 -18.82
C GLN A 48 8.56 -17.01 -17.54
N GLN A 49 9.68 -16.37 -17.25
CA GLN A 49 9.89 -15.60 -16.03
C GLN A 49 8.85 -14.48 -15.87
N TRP A 50 8.45 -13.81 -16.96
CA TRP A 50 7.48 -12.71 -16.93
C TRP A 50 6.11 -13.12 -16.34
N HIS A 51 5.70 -14.38 -16.48
CA HIS A 51 4.45 -14.88 -15.88
C HIS A 51 4.45 -14.80 -14.36
N ILE A 52 5.60 -15.03 -13.73
CA ILE A 52 5.75 -14.97 -12.28
C ILE A 52 5.78 -13.50 -11.86
N VAL A 53 6.53 -12.70 -12.62
CA VAL A 53 6.85 -11.33 -12.24
C VAL A 53 5.68 -10.36 -12.42
N MET A 54 4.74 -10.65 -13.33
CA MET A 54 3.56 -9.82 -13.57
C MET A 54 2.68 -9.59 -12.33
N ILE A 55 2.81 -10.43 -11.29
CA ILE A 55 2.10 -10.21 -10.03
C ILE A 55 2.53 -8.91 -9.33
N VAL A 56 3.76 -8.45 -9.56
CA VAL A 56 4.33 -7.26 -8.91
C VAL A 56 3.60 -5.98 -9.31
N PRO A 57 3.47 -5.62 -10.61
CA PRO A 57 2.71 -4.43 -11.00
C PRO A 57 1.24 -4.51 -10.59
N ILE A 58 0.63 -5.71 -10.69
CA ILE A 58 -0.76 -5.92 -10.26
C ILE A 58 -0.89 -5.64 -8.75
N GLY A 59 0.01 -6.21 -7.93
CA GLY A 59 0.03 -6.02 -6.49
C GLY A 59 0.18 -4.56 -6.09
N PHE A 60 1.15 -3.84 -6.66
CA PHE A 60 1.34 -2.41 -6.38
C PHE A 60 0.18 -1.54 -6.87
N THR A 61 -0.47 -1.90 -7.98
CA THR A 61 -1.66 -1.22 -8.48
C THR A 61 -2.84 -1.40 -7.51
N LEU A 62 -3.09 -2.62 -7.04
CA LEU A 62 -4.13 -2.89 -6.04
C LEU A 62 -3.83 -2.16 -4.72
N MET A 63 -2.57 -2.13 -4.30
CA MET A 63 -2.15 -1.42 -3.09
C MET A 63 -2.33 0.10 -3.23
N PHE A 64 -2.03 0.65 -4.41
CA PHE A 64 -2.29 2.05 -4.75
C PHE A 64 -3.79 2.37 -4.64
N LEU A 65 -4.65 1.55 -5.24
CA LEU A 65 -6.11 1.74 -5.17
C LEU A 65 -6.61 1.70 -3.72
N ARG A 66 -6.08 0.80 -2.90
CA ARG A 66 -6.42 0.72 -1.47
C ARG A 66 -6.03 2.00 -0.73
N PHE A 67 -4.81 2.50 -0.91
CA PHE A 67 -4.37 3.74 -0.26
C PHE A 67 -5.10 4.96 -0.80
N ALA A 68 -5.45 5.00 -2.08
CA ALA A 68 -6.26 6.07 -2.65
C ALA A 68 -7.66 6.08 -2.03
N GLN A 69 -8.27 4.90 -1.83
CA GLN A 69 -9.55 4.77 -1.15
C GLN A 69 -9.48 5.25 0.31
N VAL A 70 -8.40 4.94 1.03
CA VAL A 70 -8.16 5.44 2.39
C VAL A 70 -7.99 6.96 2.38
N LEU A 71 -7.21 7.52 1.46
CA LEU A 71 -7.01 8.96 1.33
C LEU A 71 -8.34 9.70 1.11
N VAL A 72 -9.19 9.21 0.20
CA VAL A 72 -10.52 9.79 -0.04
C VAL A 72 -11.38 9.74 1.23
N ARG A 73 -11.35 8.65 1.99
CA ARG A 73 -12.11 8.53 3.26
C ARG A 73 -11.61 9.49 4.33
N VAL A 74 -10.30 9.70 4.43
CA VAL A 74 -9.68 10.65 5.37
C VAL A 74 -10.05 12.10 5.02
N ILE A 75 -10.07 12.44 3.73
CA ILE A 75 -10.49 13.77 3.25
C ILE A 75 -11.99 14.01 3.51
N GLN A 76 -12.83 12.99 3.35
CA GLN A 76 -14.27 13.07 3.60
C GLN A 76 -14.65 13.13 5.09
N ASP A 77 -13.68 13.22 6.01
CA ASP A 77 -13.90 13.16 7.47
C ASP A 77 -14.63 11.90 7.96
N LYS A 78 -14.71 10.86 7.12
CA LYS A 78 -15.34 9.57 7.45
C LYS A 78 -14.40 8.64 8.21
N GLN A 79 -13.11 8.95 8.26
CA GLN A 79 -12.11 8.25 9.09
C GLN A 79 -11.14 9.27 9.69
N ILE A 80 -11.02 9.27 11.02
CA ILE A 80 -10.16 10.19 11.80
C ILE A 80 -8.70 9.68 11.89
N GLY A 81 -8.45 8.45 11.43
CA GLY A 81 -7.13 7.84 11.41
C GLY A 81 -6.96 6.84 10.26
N PHE A 82 -5.70 6.59 9.89
CA PHE A 82 -5.29 5.37 9.18
C PHE A 82 -6.00 4.19 9.88
N GLY A 83 -6.53 3.19 9.16
CA GLY A 83 -7.37 2.13 9.75
C GLY A 83 -6.72 1.23 10.83
N GLY A 84 -5.60 1.63 11.45
CA GLY A 84 -5.10 1.08 12.70
C GLY A 84 -5.56 1.99 13.85
N HIS A 85 -6.14 1.36 14.87
CA HIS A 85 -6.35 1.91 16.21
C HIS A 85 -5.40 3.09 16.48
N GLY A 86 -5.94 4.31 16.53
CA GLY A 86 -5.16 5.44 16.99
C GLY A 86 -4.81 5.14 18.44
N GLU A 87 -3.62 4.58 18.69
CA GLU A 87 -3.11 4.27 20.04
C GLU A 87 -3.26 5.46 20.98
N VAL A 88 -3.21 6.69 20.45
CA VAL A 88 -3.41 7.92 21.20
C VAL A 88 -4.87 8.09 21.65
N GLU A 89 -5.86 7.75 20.83
CA GLU A 89 -7.28 7.86 21.21
C GLU A 89 -7.69 6.75 22.18
N ASP A 90 -7.16 5.53 22.00
CA ASP A 90 -7.31 4.47 23.01
C ASP A 90 -6.56 4.81 24.31
N ALA A 91 -5.36 5.41 24.24
CA ALA A 91 -4.63 5.85 25.44
C ALA A 91 -5.34 6.99 26.18
N ILE A 92 -5.99 7.91 25.46
CA ILE A 92 -6.80 8.98 26.07
C ILE A 92 -8.04 8.39 26.74
N LYS A 93 -8.78 7.48 26.09
CA LYS A 93 -9.91 6.78 26.73
C LYS A 93 -9.50 5.97 27.94
N LEU A 94 -8.37 5.27 27.86
CA LEU A 94 -7.83 4.49 28.97
C LEU A 94 -7.38 5.40 30.13
N ALA A 95 -6.85 6.59 29.83
CA ALA A 95 -6.53 7.60 30.83
C ALA A 95 -7.82 8.11 31.51
N GLU A 96 -8.86 8.47 30.74
CA GLU A 96 -10.15 8.91 31.28
C GLU A 96 -10.83 7.81 32.13
N GLU A 97 -10.79 6.54 31.69
CA GLU A 97 -11.31 5.41 32.49
C GLU A 97 -10.50 5.18 33.77
N THR A 98 -9.18 5.41 33.73
CA THR A 98 -8.31 5.29 34.92
C THR A 98 -8.56 6.43 35.92
N GLU A 99 -8.82 7.65 35.43
CA GLU A 99 -9.16 8.80 36.26
C GLU A 99 -10.57 8.70 36.87
N ALA A 100 -11.56 8.21 36.11
CA ALA A 100 -12.93 8.03 36.60
C ALA A 100 -13.07 6.90 37.63
N LYS A 101 -12.12 5.97 37.69
CA LYS A 101 -12.10 4.83 38.63
C LYS A 101 -11.30 5.11 39.90
N ARG A 102 -10.67 6.28 40.01
CA ARG A 102 -9.93 6.77 41.17
C ARG A 102 -10.79 7.68 42.04
#